data_AF-D9UKI8-F1
#
_entry.id   AF-D9UKI8-F1
#
_cell.length_a   1.000
_cell.length_b   1.000
_cell.length_c   1.000
_cell.angle_alpha   90.00
_cell.angle_beta   90.00
_cell.angle_gamma   90.00
#
_symmetry.space_group_name_H-M   'P 1'
#
loop_
_entity.id
_entity.type
_entity.pdbx_description
1 polymer ?
#
loop_
_entity_poly.entity_id
_entity_poly.type
_entity_poly.pdbx_seq_one_letter_code
_entity_poly.pdbx_strand_id
1 'polypeptide(L)'
;MTPAAQERHALAERGAAPELLGLYDRLIAAGRAGVGFAAADELLARAGRPAELDPFWAGVDARTWAFLVRKQDHDPLPDAARLCCPHTALYGADDPLVPVAASARAFAGAAPRATAVLVPGAGHRPPAEDVARALGARE
;
A
#
# COMPACT_ATOMS: atom_id res chain seq x y z
N MET A 1 6.17 -5.75 -5.32
CA MET A 1 6.01 -5.60 -3.84
C MET A 1 4.53 -5.75 -3.55
N THR A 2 4.15 -6.61 -2.60
CA THR A 2 2.74 -6.89 -2.32
C THR A 2 2.12 -5.80 -1.45
N PRO A 3 0.78 -5.64 -1.44
CA PRO A 3 0.11 -4.68 -0.58
C PRO A 3 0.48 -4.83 0.91
N ALA A 4 0.58 -6.07 1.41
CA ALA A 4 0.97 -6.32 2.80
C ALA A 4 2.38 -5.79 3.11
N ALA A 5 3.32 -5.91 2.16
CA ALA A 5 4.67 -5.39 2.33
C ALA A 5 4.73 -3.85 2.29
N GLN A 6 3.90 -3.21 1.46
CA GLN A 6 3.79 -1.74 1.39
C GLN A 6 3.23 -1.16 2.68
N GLU A 7 2.12 -1.68 3.18
CA GLU A 7 1.50 -1.23 4.43
C GLU A 7 2.43 -1.44 5.63
N ARG A 8 3.14 -2.59 5.69
CA ARG A 8 4.16 -2.83 6.71
C ARG A 8 5.31 -1.84 6.64
N HIS A 9 5.78 -1.50 5.43
CA HIS A 9 6.80 -0.46 5.22
C HIS A 9 6.30 0.89 5.71
N ALA A 10 5.08 1.28 5.32
CA ALA A 10 4.47 2.53 5.74
C ALA A 10 4.34 2.65 7.27
N LEU A 11 3.99 1.57 7.96
CA LEU A 11 3.99 1.53 9.43
C LEU A 11 5.40 1.78 9.99
N ALA A 12 6.42 1.12 9.44
CA ALA A 12 7.80 1.30 9.87
C ALA A 12 8.31 2.73 9.65
N GLU A 13 8.05 3.34 8.50
CA GLU A 13 8.42 4.73 8.19
C GLU A 13 7.73 5.74 9.11
N ARG A 14 6.52 5.41 9.60
CA ARG A 14 5.80 6.19 10.61
C ARG A 14 6.32 5.99 12.04
N GLY A 15 7.36 5.18 12.23
CA GLY A 15 7.96 4.92 13.54
C GLY A 15 7.17 3.91 14.38
N ALA A 16 6.40 3.01 13.75
CA ALA A 16 5.71 1.93 14.46
C ALA A 16 6.68 1.11 15.33
N ALA A 17 6.30 0.89 16.59
CA ALA A 17 7.07 0.03 17.49
C ALA A 17 7.11 -1.43 16.98
N PRO A 18 8.17 -2.20 17.29
CA PRO A 18 8.29 -3.60 16.88
C PRO A 18 7.07 -4.46 17.22
N GLU A 19 6.42 -4.19 18.35
CA GLU A 19 5.22 -4.89 18.81
C GLU A 19 4.04 -4.66 17.86
N LEU A 20 3.90 -3.45 17.33
CA LEU A 20 2.86 -3.08 16.38
C LEU A 20 3.12 -3.74 15.02
N LEU A 21 4.36 -3.73 14.55
CA LEU A 21 4.76 -4.46 13.34
C LEU A 21 4.50 -5.95 13.49
N GLY A 22 4.78 -6.53 14.65
CA GLY A 22 4.47 -7.93 14.96
C GLY A 22 2.96 -8.22 15.03
N LEU A 23 2.14 -7.27 15.51
CA LEU A 23 0.68 -7.38 15.44
C LEU A 23 0.18 -7.36 14.00
N TYR A 24 0.69 -6.43 13.18
CA TYR A 24 0.38 -6.37 11.76
C TYR A 24 0.75 -7.68 11.04
N ASP A 25 1.95 -8.21 11.29
CA ASP A 25 2.41 -9.48 10.72
C ASP A 25 1.48 -10.65 11.10
N ARG A 26 0.96 -10.67 12.33
CA ARG A 26 -0.05 -11.66 12.76
C ARG A 26 -1.39 -11.51 12.05
N LEU A 27 -1.86 -10.29 11.80
CA LEU A 27 -3.10 -10.05 11.06
C LEU A 27 -2.97 -10.54 9.61
N ILE A 28 -1.86 -10.24 8.96
CA ILE A 28 -1.58 -10.75 7.61
C ILE A 28 -1.49 -12.27 7.60
N ALA A 29 -0.83 -12.88 8.57
CA ALA A 29 -0.77 -14.34 8.72
C ALA A 29 -2.16 -14.96 8.93
N ALA A 30 -3.02 -14.34 9.72
CA ALA A 30 -4.42 -14.77 9.90
C ALA A 30 -5.18 -14.72 8.57
N GLY A 31 -5.00 -13.66 7.78
CA GLY A 31 -5.54 -13.57 6.42
C GLY A 31 -5.08 -14.72 5.52
N ARG A 32 -3.77 -15.03 5.51
CA ARG A 32 -3.21 -16.15 4.72
C ARG A 32 -3.78 -17.50 5.14
N ALA A 33 -4.03 -17.68 6.43
CA ALA A 33 -4.62 -18.90 6.99
C ALA A 33 -6.15 -18.99 6.75
N GLY A 34 -6.76 -18.03 6.06
CA GLY A 34 -8.20 -18.01 5.81
C GLY A 34 -9.05 -17.73 7.05
N VAL A 35 -8.44 -17.12 8.09
CA VAL A 35 -9.14 -16.77 9.32
C VAL A 35 -10.21 -15.71 9.02
N GLY A 36 -11.39 -15.90 9.58
CA GLY A 36 -12.50 -14.96 9.43
C GLY A 36 -12.28 -13.66 10.21
N PHE A 37 -12.98 -12.60 9.80
CA PHE A 37 -12.84 -11.26 10.37
C PHE A 37 -13.03 -11.20 11.88
N ALA A 38 -13.98 -11.95 12.46
CA ALA A 38 -14.21 -11.94 13.90
C ALA A 38 -12.96 -12.31 14.72
N ALA A 39 -12.22 -13.34 14.29
CA ALA A 39 -10.99 -13.74 14.95
C ALA A 39 -9.84 -12.75 14.71
N ALA A 40 -9.79 -12.10 13.55
CA ALA A 40 -8.84 -11.00 13.31
C ALA A 40 -9.15 -9.76 14.18
N ASP A 41 -10.42 -9.42 14.34
CA ASP A 41 -10.87 -8.33 15.22
C ASP A 41 -10.58 -8.64 16.69
N GLU A 42 -10.70 -9.90 17.11
CA GLU A 42 -10.27 -10.33 18.44
C GLU A 42 -8.76 -10.13 18.67
N LEU A 43 -7.91 -10.33 17.65
CA LEU A 43 -6.47 -10.07 17.76
C LEU A 43 -6.20 -8.58 18.02
N LEU A 44 -6.92 -7.70 17.30
CA LEU A 44 -6.86 -6.25 17.52
C LEU A 44 -7.38 -5.86 18.90
N ALA A 45 -8.50 -6.43 19.32
CA ALA A 45 -9.11 -6.17 20.63
C ALA A 45 -8.18 -6.56 21.78
N ARG A 46 -7.54 -7.74 21.72
CA ARG A 46 -6.57 -8.19 22.74
C ARG A 46 -5.32 -7.32 22.81
N ALA A 47 -4.96 -6.69 21.69
CA ALA A 47 -3.85 -5.74 21.64
C ALA A 47 -4.26 -4.31 22.07
N GLY A 48 -5.52 -4.10 22.48
CA GLY A 48 -6.02 -2.79 22.92
C GLY A 48 -6.35 -1.83 21.77
N ARG A 49 -6.48 -2.33 20.53
CA ARG A 49 -6.79 -1.54 19.32
C ARG A 49 -5.85 -0.32 19.15
N PRO A 50 -4.55 -0.55 18.89
CA PRO A 50 -3.59 0.54 18.76
C PRO A 50 -3.98 1.48 17.61
N ALA A 51 -4.15 2.77 17.91
CA ALA A 51 -4.63 3.79 16.98
C ALA A 51 -3.68 4.00 15.79
N GLU A 52 -2.41 3.62 15.94
CA GLU A 52 -1.40 3.66 14.89
C GLU A 52 -1.74 2.75 13.69
N LEU A 53 -2.60 1.74 13.88
CA LEU A 53 -3.12 0.89 12.79
C LEU A 53 -4.32 1.49 12.06
N ASP A 54 -4.98 2.50 12.62
CA ASP A 54 -6.20 3.10 12.05
C ASP A 54 -6.08 3.51 10.58
N PRO A 55 -4.96 4.07 10.09
CA PRO A 55 -4.81 4.42 8.67
C PRO A 55 -5.05 3.25 7.69
N PHE A 56 -4.89 2.01 8.15
CA PHE A 56 -5.05 0.79 7.35
C PHE A 56 -6.26 -0.04 7.79
N TRP A 57 -6.64 0.05 9.07
CA TRP A 57 -7.60 -0.86 9.70
C TRP A 57 -8.88 -0.19 10.20
N ALA A 58 -8.95 1.14 10.26
CA ALA A 58 -10.16 1.83 10.69
C ALA A 58 -11.31 1.54 9.71
N GLY A 59 -12.44 1.08 10.26
CA GLY A 59 -13.62 0.75 9.47
C GLY A 59 -13.50 -0.54 8.65
N VAL A 60 -12.47 -1.35 8.85
CA VAL A 60 -12.43 -2.70 8.26
C VAL A 60 -13.54 -3.53 8.90
N ASP A 61 -14.47 -3.98 8.06
CA ASP A 61 -15.54 -4.92 8.40
C ASP A 61 -15.28 -6.29 7.75
N ALA A 62 -16.21 -7.24 7.93
CA ALA A 62 -16.06 -8.59 7.36
C ALA A 62 -15.94 -8.60 5.83
N ARG A 63 -16.64 -7.69 5.14
CA ARG A 63 -16.58 -7.57 3.68
C ARG A 63 -15.22 -7.03 3.23
N THR A 64 -14.74 -5.98 3.88
CA THR A 64 -13.46 -5.35 3.60
C THR A 64 -12.33 -6.30 3.91
N TRP A 65 -12.38 -7.01 5.04
CA TRP A 65 -11.46 -8.09 5.38
C TRP A 65 -11.35 -9.13 4.26
N ALA A 66 -12.48 -9.67 3.79
CA ALA A 66 -12.48 -10.66 2.71
C ALA A 66 -11.89 -10.10 1.40
N PHE A 67 -11.98 -8.79 1.15
CA PHE A 67 -11.27 -8.15 0.05
C PHE A 67 -9.76 -8.02 0.31
N LEU A 68 -9.37 -7.51 1.48
CA LEU A 68 -7.97 -7.32 1.86
C LEU A 68 -7.19 -8.64 1.80
N VAL A 69 -7.74 -9.71 2.38
CA VAL A 69 -7.13 -11.06 2.36
C VAL A 69 -6.87 -11.56 0.94
N ARG A 70 -7.76 -11.28 -0.02
CA ARG A 70 -7.57 -11.70 -1.42
C ARG A 70 -6.45 -10.96 -2.13
N LYS A 71 -6.20 -9.69 -1.77
CA LYS A 71 -5.19 -8.85 -2.44
C LYS A 71 -3.86 -8.75 -1.70
N GLN A 72 -3.79 -9.10 -0.42
CA GLN A 72 -2.66 -8.74 0.45
C GLN A 72 -1.29 -9.25 -0.05
N ASP A 73 -1.27 -10.41 -0.73
CA ASP A 73 -0.06 -11.03 -1.28
C ASP A 73 -0.02 -10.99 -2.82
N HIS A 74 -0.95 -10.27 -3.46
CA HIS A 74 -0.95 -10.13 -4.90
C HIS A 74 0.29 -9.34 -5.34
N ASP A 75 1.13 -9.96 -6.18
CA ASP A 75 2.22 -9.28 -6.86
C ASP A 75 1.73 -8.76 -8.22
N PRO A 76 1.72 -7.43 -8.46
CA PRO A 76 1.17 -6.88 -9.69
C PRO A 76 2.13 -6.98 -10.90
N LEU A 77 3.41 -7.34 -10.69
CA LEU A 77 4.41 -7.32 -11.76
C LEU A 77 4.12 -8.30 -12.91
N PRO A 78 3.66 -9.54 -12.68
CA PRO A 78 3.28 -10.45 -13.76
C PRO A 78 2.12 -9.90 -14.62
N ASP A 79 1.17 -9.19 -14.01
CA ASP A 79 0.06 -8.57 -14.72
C ASP A 79 0.53 -7.36 -15.52
N ALA A 80 1.41 -6.54 -14.94
CA ALA A 80 2.04 -5.42 -15.62
C ALA A 80 2.81 -5.85 -16.87
N ALA A 81 3.49 -7.01 -16.81
CA ALA A 81 4.22 -7.57 -17.95
C ALA A 81 3.32 -8.01 -19.11
N ARG A 82 2.02 -8.21 -18.86
CA ARG A 82 1.03 -8.58 -19.89
C ARG A 82 0.36 -7.35 -20.54
N LEU A 83 0.63 -6.14 -20.05
CA LEU A 83 0.04 -4.92 -20.61
C LEU A 83 0.65 -4.58 -21.97
N CYS A 84 -0.16 -4.72 -23.01
CA CYS A 84 0.24 -4.43 -24.40
C CYS A 84 -0.04 -2.98 -24.83
N CYS A 85 -0.96 -2.28 -24.17
CA CYS A 85 -1.26 -0.89 -24.48
C CYS A 85 -0.18 0.07 -23.94
N PRO A 86 0.05 1.21 -24.59
CA PRO A 86 0.77 2.32 -23.97
C PRO A 86 0.08 2.73 -22.66
N HIS A 87 0.84 2.87 -21.59
CA HIS A 87 0.29 3.25 -20.29
C HIS A 87 1.29 4.08 -19.48
N THR A 88 0.77 4.88 -18.56
CA THR A 88 1.56 5.72 -17.67
C THR A 88 1.45 5.19 -16.25
N ALA A 89 2.58 4.95 -15.60
CA ALA A 89 2.67 4.69 -14.17
C ALA A 89 3.03 5.99 -13.45
N LEU A 90 2.06 6.59 -12.77
CA LEU A 90 2.20 7.86 -12.05
C LEU A 90 2.51 7.60 -10.57
N TYR A 91 3.56 8.23 -10.06
CA TYR A 91 3.98 8.15 -8.67
C TYR A 91 4.09 9.56 -8.09
N GLY A 92 3.68 9.75 -6.84
CA GLY A 92 4.16 10.89 -6.07
C GLY A 92 5.60 10.61 -5.64
N ALA A 93 6.52 11.53 -5.91
CA ALA A 93 7.93 11.33 -5.58
C ALA A 93 8.17 11.23 -4.06
N ASP A 94 7.29 11.85 -3.27
CA ASP A 94 7.38 11.99 -1.83
C ASP A 94 6.32 11.13 -1.11
N ASP A 95 5.81 10.07 -1.75
CA ASP A 95 4.85 9.13 -1.16
C ASP A 95 5.48 8.41 0.06
N PRO A 96 4.98 8.63 1.29
CA PRO A 96 5.53 8.00 2.48
C PRO A 96 5.02 6.57 2.71
N LEU A 97 4.07 6.09 1.88
CA LEU A 97 3.43 4.79 2.04
C LEU A 97 4.05 3.72 1.15
N VAL A 98 4.63 4.11 0.03
CA VAL A 98 5.21 3.19 -0.94
C VAL A 98 6.68 3.54 -1.12
N PRO A 99 7.60 2.58 -1.15
CA PRO A 99 8.98 2.85 -1.51
C PRO A 99 9.06 3.11 -3.02
N VAL A 100 8.84 4.38 -3.40
CA VAL A 100 8.63 4.83 -4.79
C VAL A 100 9.79 4.42 -5.69
N ALA A 101 11.04 4.68 -5.29
CA ALA A 101 12.21 4.37 -6.12
C ALA A 101 12.33 2.87 -6.43
N ALA A 102 12.12 2.01 -5.44
CA ALA A 102 12.13 0.56 -5.62
C ALA A 102 10.95 0.08 -6.47
N SER A 103 9.76 0.65 -6.23
CA SER A 103 8.53 0.28 -6.94
C SER A 103 8.59 0.69 -8.42
N ALA A 104 9.01 1.91 -8.71
CA ALA A 104 9.18 2.42 -10.07
C ALA A 104 10.22 1.60 -10.85
N ARG A 105 11.35 1.23 -10.22
CA ARG A 105 12.36 0.37 -10.85
C ARG A 105 11.79 -1.02 -11.19
N ALA A 106 11.08 -1.64 -10.24
CA ALA A 106 10.48 -2.95 -10.46
C ALA A 106 9.41 -2.91 -11.57
N PHE A 107 8.56 -1.88 -11.57
CA PHE A 107 7.52 -1.72 -12.58
C PHE A 107 8.11 -1.44 -13.97
N ALA A 108 9.13 -0.58 -14.08
CA ALA A 108 9.81 -0.31 -15.34
C ALA A 108 10.46 -1.57 -15.94
N GLY A 109 10.99 -2.48 -15.09
CA GLY A 109 11.51 -3.76 -15.54
C GLY A 109 10.42 -4.73 -16.02
N ALA A 110 9.25 -4.73 -15.37
CA ALA A 110 8.15 -5.63 -15.72
C ALA A 110 7.32 -5.14 -16.91
N ALA A 111 7.09 -3.83 -17.02
CA ALA A 111 6.24 -3.20 -18.01
C ALA A 111 7.05 -2.26 -18.92
N PRO A 112 7.79 -2.80 -19.91
CA PRO A 112 8.70 -2.00 -20.74
C PRO A 112 7.97 -0.99 -21.66
N ARG A 113 6.64 -1.11 -21.80
CA ARG A 113 5.78 -0.16 -22.55
C ARG A 113 5.21 0.95 -21.66
N ALA A 114 5.52 0.93 -20.37
CA ALA A 114 5.09 1.95 -19.43
C ALA A 114 5.97 3.19 -19.54
N THR A 115 5.37 4.37 -19.46
CA THR A 115 6.07 5.60 -19.11
C THR A 115 5.93 5.81 -17.60
N ALA A 116 7.04 5.77 -16.87
CA ALA A 116 7.04 6.12 -15.45
C ALA A 116 7.15 7.64 -15.28
N VAL A 117 6.26 8.23 -14.48
CA VAL A 117 6.26 9.65 -14.15
C VAL A 117 6.28 9.79 -12.63
N LEU A 118 7.33 10.42 -12.11
CA LEU A 118 7.42 10.82 -10.70
C LEU A 118 7.06 12.31 -10.63
N VAL A 119 6.05 12.64 -9.83
CA VAL A 119 5.60 14.02 -9.60
C VAL A 119 6.31 14.55 -8.35
N PRO A 120 7.27 15.49 -8.47
CA PRO A 120 7.93 16.09 -7.31
C PRO A 120 6.91 16.80 -6.41
N GLY A 121 7.07 16.72 -5.08
CA GLY A 121 6.17 17.38 -4.13
C GLY A 121 4.84 16.65 -3.89
N ALA A 122 4.54 15.59 -4.64
CA ALA A 122 3.33 14.79 -4.47
C ALA A 122 3.59 13.53 -3.64
N GLY A 123 2.63 13.18 -2.80
CA GLY A 123 2.57 12.01 -1.94
C GLY A 123 1.74 10.87 -2.53
N HIS A 124 0.99 10.16 -1.69
CA HIS A 124 0.35 8.90 -2.04
C HIS A 124 -0.78 8.99 -3.05
N ARG A 125 -1.43 10.14 -3.18
CA ARG A 125 -2.57 10.32 -4.08
C ARG A 125 -2.35 11.53 -4.97
N PRO A 126 -1.38 11.49 -5.91
CA PRO A 126 -1.08 12.64 -6.74
C PRO A 126 -2.34 13.27 -7.35
N PRO A 127 -3.27 12.53 -8.00
CA PRO A 127 -4.46 13.15 -8.60
C PRO A 127 -5.45 13.82 -7.62
N ALA A 128 -5.41 13.46 -6.34
CA ALA A 128 -6.25 14.05 -5.29
C ALA A 128 -5.51 15.15 -4.52
N GLU A 129 -4.22 15.30 -4.78
CA GLU A 129 -3.37 16.37 -4.27
C GLU A 129 -3.34 17.49 -5.31
N ASP A 130 -2.95 18.70 -4.90
CA ASP A 130 -2.86 19.85 -5.79
C ASP A 130 -1.66 19.70 -6.74
N VAL A 131 -1.82 18.85 -7.76
CA VAL A 131 -0.79 18.55 -8.76
C VAL A 131 -0.40 19.78 -9.55
N ALA A 132 -1.33 20.73 -9.75
CA ALA A 132 -1.06 21.97 -10.46
C ALA A 132 0.00 22.80 -9.71
N ARG A 133 -0.13 22.90 -8.38
CA ARG A 133 0.89 23.49 -7.51
C ARG A 133 2.20 22.69 -7.51
N ALA A 134 2.14 21.36 -7.48
CA ALA A 134 3.32 20.48 -7.46
C ALA A 134 4.15 20.53 -8.77
N LEU A 135 3.48 20.72 -9.92
CA LEU A 135 4.10 20.88 -11.23
C LEU A 135 4.54 22.33 -11.53
N GLY A 136 4.37 23.26 -10.59
CA GLY A 136 4.79 24.66 -10.74
C GLY A 136 3.95 25.45 -11.75
N ALA A 137 2.75 24.99 -12.11
CA ALA A 137 1.82 25.77 -12.90
C ALA A 137 1.28 26.90 -12.02
N ARG A 138 1.80 28.12 -12.23
CA ARG A 138 1.19 29.33 -11.68
C ARG A 138 -0.08 29.62 -12.46
N GLU A 139 -1.18 29.91 -11.76
CA GLU A 139 -2.34 30.60 -12.33
C GLU A 139 -1.96 31.94 -12.96
#